data_AF-A0A6I7WN44-F1
#
_entry.id   AF-A0A6I7WN44-F1
#
_cell.length_a   1.000
_cell.length_b   1.000
_cell.length_c   1.000
_cell.angle_alpha   90.00
_cell.angle_beta   90.00
_cell.angle_gamma   90.00
#
_symmetry.space_group_name_H-M   'P 1'
#
loop_
_entity.id
_entity.type
_entity.pdbx_description
1 polymer ?
#
loop_
_entity_poly.entity_id
_entity_poly.type
_entity_poly.pdbx_seq_one_letter_code
_entity_poly.pdbx_strand_id
1 'polypeptide(L)'
;MTEQQQKELGKTLWDIADQLRGAMNADDFRDYMLSFLFLRYLSDNYELAGNKELGADYPKLEEIDKRSPLAVWYEKNTEDIAEFEKQMRRKVHYVIKSEYLWSSIAELARTQDADLLVTLQNGFKYIENESFGDNFQGLFSEINLNSEKLGKKHEDRNAKLCNIISKIAEGIADFSTDSDVLGDAYEYLIGEFAAGSGKKAGEFYTPQQLSNILSEIVTLDSQDPTTGKKKKLNKVLDFACGSGSLLLNVRHKLGANGIGKIYGQESNITTYNLARMNMLLHGVKDSEFEIYHGDSLINDWSLLNEMNPAKKLKVDAVVANPPFSYRWEPNESLSEDFRFKSHGLAPKSAADFAFLLHGFGFLSDEGTMAIILPHGVLFRGGAESR
;
A
#
# COMPACT_ATOMS: atom_id res chain seq x y z
N MET A 1 16.42 -2.82 13.52
CA MET A 1 16.83 -1.41 13.74
C MET A 1 16.06 -0.85 14.92
N THR A 2 16.56 0.20 15.59
CA THR A 2 15.82 0.86 16.68
C THR A 2 14.74 1.79 16.09
N GLU A 3 13.61 1.96 16.78
CA GLU A 3 12.53 2.92 16.45
C GLU A 3 13.04 4.34 16.11
N GLN A 4 14.21 4.69 16.67
CA GLN A 4 14.93 5.93 16.40
C GLN A 4 15.44 6.07 14.97
N GLN A 5 15.93 5.00 14.34
CA GLN A 5 16.45 5.05 12.97
C GLN A 5 15.32 5.09 11.93
N GLN A 6 14.16 4.49 12.23
CA GLN A 6 12.95 4.61 11.39
C GLN A 6 12.45 6.06 11.36
N LYS A 7 12.37 6.71 12.53
CA LYS A 7 12.02 8.14 12.63
C LYS A 7 13.05 9.03 11.92
N GLU A 8 14.33 8.67 11.97
CA GLU A 8 15.38 9.41 11.28
C GLU A 8 15.28 9.28 9.74
N LEU A 9 14.97 8.08 9.22
CA LEU A 9 14.71 7.88 7.79
C LEU A 9 13.47 8.65 7.35
N GLY A 10 12.36 8.49 8.07
CA GLY A 10 11.12 9.18 7.79
C GLY A 10 11.28 10.70 7.81
N LYS A 11 12.01 11.23 8.80
CA LYS A 11 12.36 12.65 8.87
C LYS A 11 13.26 13.10 7.72
N THR A 12 14.29 12.34 7.39
CA THR A 12 15.18 12.65 6.25
C THR A 12 14.39 12.74 4.95
N LEU A 13 13.49 11.77 4.71
CA LEU A 13 12.62 11.76 3.54
C LEU A 13 11.64 12.94 3.52
N TRP A 14 11.09 13.30 4.68
CA TRP A 14 10.24 14.47 4.82
C TRP A 14 11.00 15.78 4.56
N ASP A 15 12.20 15.92 5.11
CA ASP A 15 13.06 17.10 4.92
C ASP A 15 13.45 17.25 3.44
N ILE A 16 13.74 16.14 2.76
CA ILE A 16 13.97 16.10 1.30
C ILE A 16 12.71 16.56 0.56
N ALA A 17 11.53 16.09 0.98
CA ALA A 17 10.27 16.50 0.37
C ALA A 17 9.98 17.99 0.54
N ASP A 18 10.20 18.54 1.74
CA ASP A 18 10.02 19.96 2.02
C ASP A 18 10.99 20.84 1.20
N GLN A 19 12.23 20.37 0.99
CA GLN A 19 13.23 21.08 0.18
C GLN A 19 12.91 21.03 -1.33
N LEU A 20 12.43 19.89 -1.83
CA LEU A 20 12.31 19.65 -3.27
C LEU A 20 10.97 20.04 -3.87
N ARG A 21 9.89 20.02 -3.07
CA ARG A 21 8.52 20.28 -3.56
C ARG A 21 8.40 21.63 -4.25
N GLY A 22 9.13 22.66 -3.81
CA GLY A 22 9.11 23.99 -4.43
C GLY A 22 7.68 24.53 -4.55
N ALA A 23 7.19 24.69 -5.78
CA ALA A 23 5.84 25.16 -6.08
C ALA A 23 4.74 24.07 -6.02
N MET A 24 5.12 22.79 -5.87
CA MET A 24 4.18 21.69 -5.68
C MET A 24 3.61 21.71 -4.27
N ASN A 25 2.34 21.37 -4.13
CA ASN A 25 1.76 21.15 -2.81
C ASN A 25 2.27 19.81 -2.24
N ALA A 26 2.07 19.59 -0.93
CA ALA A 26 2.54 18.38 -0.26
C ALA A 26 1.89 17.10 -0.82
N ASP A 27 0.59 17.15 -1.14
CA ASP A 27 -0.16 16.02 -1.70
C ASP A 27 0.41 15.60 -3.08
N ASP A 28 0.74 16.54 -3.96
CA ASP A 28 1.32 16.24 -5.27
C ASP A 28 2.69 15.57 -5.10
N PHE A 29 3.53 16.10 -4.22
CA PHE A 29 4.91 15.62 -4.06
C PHE A 29 4.98 14.27 -3.35
N ARG A 30 4.03 13.99 -2.44
CA ARG A 30 3.82 12.67 -1.83
C ARG A 30 3.82 11.57 -2.87
N ASP A 31 3.04 11.74 -3.94
CA ASP A 31 2.82 10.67 -4.92
C ASP A 31 4.13 10.31 -5.67
N TYR A 32 5.04 11.29 -5.87
CA TYR A 32 6.38 11.04 -6.41
C TYR A 32 7.26 10.29 -5.40
N MET A 33 7.33 10.79 -4.16
CA MET A 33 8.17 10.19 -3.11
C MET A 33 7.80 8.73 -2.87
N LEU A 34 6.50 8.47 -2.70
CA LEU A 34 6.00 7.13 -2.44
C LEU A 34 6.26 6.20 -3.64
N SER A 35 6.02 6.66 -4.87
CA SER A 35 6.32 5.88 -6.08
C SER A 35 7.81 5.55 -6.23
N PHE A 36 8.71 6.49 -5.92
CA PHE A 36 10.16 6.28 -6.01
C PHE A 36 10.68 5.35 -4.93
N LEU A 37 10.19 5.47 -3.70
CA LEU A 37 10.52 4.54 -2.62
C LEU A 37 10.01 3.13 -2.94
N PHE A 38 8.83 3.03 -3.54
CA PHE A 38 8.30 1.76 -3.99
C PHE A 38 9.12 1.14 -5.14
N LEU A 39 9.55 1.95 -6.12
CA LEU A 39 10.47 1.49 -7.18
C LEU A 39 11.80 0.99 -6.59
N ARG A 40 12.35 1.74 -5.62
CA ARG A 40 13.56 1.32 -4.89
C ARG A 40 13.35 -0.04 -4.25
N TYR A 41 12.29 -0.20 -3.46
CA TYR A 41 11.98 -1.45 -2.78
C TYR A 41 11.93 -2.64 -3.76
N LEU A 42 11.17 -2.50 -4.85
CA LEU A 42 11.04 -3.58 -5.83
C LEU A 42 12.38 -3.92 -6.48
N SER A 43 13.19 -2.90 -6.80
CA SER A 43 14.50 -3.06 -7.43
C SER A 43 15.51 -3.71 -6.50
N ASP A 44 15.60 -3.25 -5.25
CA ASP A 44 16.52 -3.77 -4.24
C ASP A 44 16.21 -5.25 -3.96
N ASN A 45 14.93 -5.60 -3.81
CA ASN A 45 14.51 -7.00 -3.66
C ASN A 45 14.85 -7.85 -4.89
N TYR A 46 14.68 -7.30 -6.09
CA TYR A 46 15.01 -7.99 -7.33
C TYR A 46 16.52 -8.21 -7.47
N GLU A 47 17.34 -7.20 -7.20
CA GLU A 47 18.81 -7.30 -7.22
C GLU A 47 19.33 -8.24 -6.14
N LEU A 48 18.76 -8.22 -4.93
CA LEU A 48 19.11 -9.17 -3.86
C LEU A 48 18.79 -10.61 -4.25
N ALA A 49 17.64 -10.86 -4.87
CA ALA A 49 17.29 -12.18 -5.38
C ALA A 49 18.17 -12.60 -6.57
N GLY A 50 18.47 -11.67 -7.48
CA GLY A 50 19.38 -11.90 -8.61
C GLY A 50 20.80 -12.24 -8.15
N ASN A 51 21.31 -11.55 -7.14
CA ASN A 51 22.60 -11.85 -6.52
C ASN A 51 22.63 -13.26 -5.91
N LYS A 52 21.56 -13.65 -5.20
CA LYS A 52 21.44 -15.01 -4.67
C LYS A 52 21.34 -16.07 -5.77
N GLU A 53 20.67 -15.75 -6.88
CA GLU A 53 20.51 -16.68 -8.01
C GLU A 53 21.80 -16.89 -8.79
N LEU A 54 22.49 -15.79 -9.12
CA LEU A 54 23.70 -15.81 -9.93
C LEU A 54 24.95 -16.19 -9.12
N GLY A 55 24.93 -15.95 -7.80
CA GLY A 55 26.01 -16.36 -6.90
C GLY A 55 27.37 -15.79 -7.32
N ALA A 56 28.27 -16.67 -7.77
CA ALA A 56 29.60 -16.27 -8.22
C ALA A 56 29.60 -15.47 -9.53
N ASP A 57 28.55 -15.62 -10.36
CA ASP A 57 28.40 -14.93 -11.63
C ASP A 57 27.84 -13.51 -11.47
N TYR A 58 27.36 -13.16 -10.25
CA TYR A 58 26.90 -11.80 -9.96
C TYR A 58 28.08 -10.82 -10.00
N PRO A 59 28.05 -9.77 -10.86
CA PRO A 59 29.18 -8.87 -11.00
C PRO A 59 29.55 -8.15 -9.70
N LYS A 60 30.85 -8.02 -9.46
CA LYS A 60 31.40 -7.18 -8.40
C LYS A 60 32.02 -5.95 -9.06
N LEU A 61 31.38 -4.80 -8.86
CA LEU A 61 31.83 -3.54 -9.41
C LEU A 61 32.76 -2.84 -8.41
N GLU A 62 33.69 -2.03 -8.93
CA GLU A 62 34.52 -1.15 -8.11
C GLU A 62 33.67 0.00 -7.55
N GLU A 63 34.06 0.61 -6.43
CA GLU A 63 33.26 1.67 -5.78
C GLU A 63 32.98 2.88 -6.68
N ILE A 64 33.83 3.11 -7.70
CA ILE A 64 33.70 4.19 -8.68
C ILE A 64 32.65 3.89 -9.76
N ASP A 65 32.36 2.62 -10.03
CA ASP A 65 31.35 2.20 -10.99
C ASP A 65 29.99 2.11 -10.28
N LYS A 66 29.15 3.11 -10.53
CA LYS A 66 27.84 3.28 -9.89
C LYS A 66 26.70 2.59 -10.65
N ARG A 67 26.99 1.86 -11.72
CA ARG A 67 25.97 1.08 -12.45
C ARG A 67 25.40 -0.04 -11.59
N SER A 68 24.21 -0.52 -11.96
CA SER A 68 23.67 -1.77 -11.40
C SER A 68 24.60 -2.94 -11.77
N PRO A 69 25.08 -3.74 -10.80
CA PRO A 69 25.78 -4.98 -11.11
C PRO A 69 24.91 -5.94 -11.92
N LEU A 70 23.60 -5.98 -11.67
CA LEU A 70 22.67 -6.80 -12.43
C LEU A 70 22.53 -6.29 -13.88
N ALA A 71 22.50 -4.97 -14.12
CA ALA A 71 22.52 -4.45 -15.48
C ALA A 71 23.79 -4.84 -16.25
N VAL A 72 24.96 -4.80 -15.60
CA VAL A 72 26.22 -5.26 -16.20
C VAL A 72 26.18 -6.76 -16.52
N TRP A 73 25.47 -7.56 -15.71
CA TRP A 73 25.26 -8.97 -16.00
C TRP A 73 24.35 -9.16 -17.23
N TYR A 74 23.24 -8.41 -17.31
CA TYR A 74 22.33 -8.44 -18.46
C TYR A 74 23.06 -8.12 -19.78
N GLU A 75 23.90 -7.08 -19.79
CA GLU A 75 24.69 -6.69 -20.98
C GLU A 75 25.61 -7.79 -21.49
N LYS A 76 26.17 -8.60 -20.58
CA LYS A 76 27.18 -9.62 -20.90
C LYS A 76 26.59 -11.00 -21.22
N ASN A 77 25.36 -11.28 -20.79
CA ASN A 77 24.76 -12.62 -20.82
C ASN A 77 23.41 -12.62 -21.53
N THR A 78 23.32 -11.98 -22.70
CA THR A 78 22.07 -11.78 -23.44
C THR A 78 21.32 -13.08 -23.78
N GLU A 79 22.04 -14.18 -23.97
CA GLU A 79 21.47 -15.51 -24.24
C GLU A 79 20.80 -16.15 -23.01
N ASP A 80 21.23 -15.77 -21.80
CA ASP A 80 20.76 -16.38 -20.53
C ASP A 80 19.65 -15.57 -19.85
N ILE A 81 19.40 -14.33 -20.28
CA ILE A 81 18.39 -13.43 -19.68
C ILE A 81 17.02 -14.11 -19.58
N ALA A 82 16.58 -14.81 -20.62
CA ALA A 82 15.24 -15.39 -20.66
C ALA A 82 15.04 -16.49 -19.59
N GLU A 83 16.03 -17.35 -19.37
CA GLU A 83 15.93 -18.39 -18.34
C GLU A 83 16.13 -17.77 -16.94
N PHE A 84 17.02 -16.79 -16.79
CA PHE A 84 17.16 -16.03 -15.53
C PHE A 84 15.84 -15.37 -15.13
N GLU A 85 15.20 -14.61 -16.02
CA GLU A 85 13.93 -13.93 -15.75
C GLU A 85 12.82 -14.93 -15.36
N LYS A 86 12.81 -16.11 -15.97
CA LYS A 86 11.87 -17.18 -15.61
C LYS A 86 12.12 -17.73 -14.19
N GLN A 87 13.38 -17.86 -13.77
CA GLN A 87 13.70 -18.21 -12.37
C GLN A 87 13.27 -17.09 -11.42
N MET A 88 13.50 -15.83 -11.79
CA MET A 88 13.07 -14.68 -11.00
C MET A 88 11.54 -14.65 -10.83
N ARG A 89 10.75 -14.88 -11.89
CA ARG A 89 9.28 -15.00 -11.77
C ARG A 89 8.84 -16.08 -10.79
N ARG A 90 9.60 -17.17 -10.64
CA ARG A 90 9.27 -18.24 -9.68
C ARG A 90 9.64 -17.89 -8.23
N LYS A 91 10.68 -17.08 -8.05
CA LYS A 91 11.24 -16.77 -6.72
C LYS A 91 10.68 -15.50 -6.10
N VAL A 92 10.54 -14.45 -6.91
CA VAL A 92 10.09 -13.12 -6.45
C VAL A 92 8.75 -12.70 -7.07
N HIS A 93 8.17 -13.51 -7.98
CA HIS A 93 6.85 -13.27 -8.60
C HIS A 93 6.75 -12.09 -9.57
N TYR A 94 7.86 -11.38 -9.84
CA TYR A 94 7.91 -10.28 -10.79
C TYR A 94 9.28 -10.16 -11.48
N VAL A 95 9.36 -9.36 -12.54
CA VAL A 95 10.61 -9.09 -13.30
C VAL A 95 10.74 -7.60 -13.54
N ILE A 96 11.89 -7.03 -13.22
CA ILE A 96 12.24 -5.65 -13.59
C ILE A 96 13.38 -5.73 -14.59
N LYS A 97 13.22 -5.08 -15.75
CA LYS A 97 14.32 -4.97 -16.72
C LYS A 97 15.46 -4.15 -16.13
N SER A 98 16.69 -4.49 -16.53
CA SER A 98 17.91 -3.87 -16.01
C SER A 98 17.90 -2.34 -16.06
N GLU A 99 17.36 -1.76 -17.13
CA GLU A 99 17.26 -0.31 -17.34
C GLU A 99 16.24 0.39 -16.42
N TYR A 100 15.31 -0.37 -15.84
CA TYR A 100 14.24 0.15 -14.97
C TYR A 100 14.52 -0.07 -13.48
N LEU A 101 15.64 -0.71 -13.14
CA LEU A 101 16.08 -0.84 -11.75
C LEU A 101 16.35 0.54 -11.14
N TRP A 102 16.03 0.72 -9.86
CA TRP A 102 16.32 1.93 -9.11
C TRP A 102 17.80 2.33 -9.21
N SER A 103 18.72 1.37 -9.12
CA SER A 103 20.16 1.60 -9.29
C SER A 103 20.50 2.21 -10.67
N SER A 104 19.87 1.71 -11.75
CA SER A 104 20.01 2.25 -13.10
C SER A 104 19.38 3.64 -13.25
N ILE A 105 18.18 3.84 -12.73
CA ILE A 105 17.49 5.15 -12.71
C ILE A 105 18.27 6.18 -11.89
N ALA A 106 18.80 5.79 -10.73
CA ALA A 106 19.61 6.65 -9.88
C ALA A 106 20.93 7.02 -10.55
N GLU A 107 21.54 6.11 -11.32
CA GLU A 107 22.75 6.41 -12.09
C GLU A 107 22.46 7.41 -13.22
N LEU A 108 21.38 7.25 -13.97
CA LEU A 108 20.91 8.24 -14.96
C LEU A 108 20.68 9.61 -14.31
N ALA A 109 20.10 9.64 -13.12
CA ALA A 109 19.87 10.87 -12.37
C ALA A 109 21.19 11.53 -11.95
N ARG A 110 22.15 10.73 -11.45
CA ARG A 110 23.47 11.19 -11.00
C ARG A 110 24.29 11.78 -12.15
N THR A 111 24.23 11.18 -13.34
CA THR A 111 24.92 11.67 -14.54
C THR A 111 24.17 12.78 -15.27
N GLN A 112 22.96 13.14 -14.81
CA GLN A 112 22.07 14.10 -15.46
C GLN A 112 21.72 13.69 -16.90
N ASP A 113 21.51 12.40 -17.11
CA ASP A 113 21.20 11.84 -18.43
C ASP A 113 19.90 12.41 -18.99
N ALA A 114 19.87 12.70 -20.30
CA ALA A 114 18.73 13.30 -20.99
C ALA A 114 17.54 12.34 -21.12
N ASP A 115 17.78 11.03 -21.01
CA ASP A 115 16.80 9.97 -21.22
C ASP A 115 16.18 9.46 -19.91
N LEU A 116 16.52 10.04 -18.75
CA LEU A 116 15.96 9.63 -17.45
C LEU A 116 14.42 9.62 -17.47
N LEU A 117 13.79 10.73 -17.87
CA LEU A 117 12.33 10.87 -17.86
C LEU A 117 11.66 9.81 -18.74
N VAL A 118 12.18 9.59 -19.95
CA VAL A 118 11.64 8.59 -20.88
C VAL A 118 11.83 7.17 -20.32
N THR A 119 13.01 6.88 -19.78
CA THR A 119 13.32 5.58 -19.18
C THR A 119 12.42 5.30 -17.97
N LEU A 120 12.20 6.28 -17.12
CA LEU A 120 11.32 6.19 -15.96
C LEU A 120 9.85 5.96 -16.36
N GLN A 121 9.36 6.68 -17.37
CA GLN A 121 8.00 6.49 -17.90
C GLN A 121 7.81 5.08 -18.46
N ASN A 122 8.77 4.59 -19.24
CA ASN A 122 8.75 3.24 -19.79
C ASN A 122 8.84 2.19 -18.68
N GLY A 123 9.67 2.44 -17.66
CA GLY A 123 9.82 1.56 -16.51
C GLY A 123 8.53 1.40 -15.71
N PHE A 124 7.85 2.49 -15.36
CA PHE A 124 6.56 2.41 -14.68
C PHE A 124 5.51 1.66 -15.51
N LYS A 125 5.42 1.98 -16.81
CA LYS A 125 4.51 1.27 -17.71
C LYS A 125 4.83 -0.22 -17.79
N TYR A 126 6.11 -0.59 -17.86
CA TYR A 126 6.53 -1.99 -17.88
C TYR A 126 6.16 -2.69 -16.55
N ILE A 127 6.40 -2.04 -15.42
CA ILE A 127 6.10 -2.61 -14.11
C ILE A 127 4.60 -2.89 -13.95
N GLU A 128 3.74 -1.98 -14.39
CA GLU A 128 2.28 -2.14 -14.30
C GLU A 128 1.72 -3.23 -15.22
N ASN A 129 2.30 -3.40 -16.42
CA ASN A 129 1.69 -4.19 -17.49
C ASN A 129 2.39 -5.53 -17.75
N GLU A 130 3.66 -5.69 -17.36
CA GLU A 130 4.49 -6.85 -17.76
C GLU A 130 5.30 -7.48 -16.62
N SER A 131 5.62 -6.71 -15.57
CA SER A 131 6.46 -7.19 -14.46
C SER A 131 5.74 -8.22 -13.61
N PHE A 132 4.54 -7.88 -13.13
CA PHE A 132 3.70 -8.76 -12.34
C PHE A 132 2.64 -9.47 -13.20
N GLY A 133 1.88 -10.41 -12.62
CA GLY A 133 0.62 -10.85 -13.23
C GLY A 133 -0.43 -9.72 -13.29
N ASP A 134 -1.65 -10.03 -13.73
CA ASP A 134 -2.72 -9.03 -14.02
C ASP A 134 -3.11 -8.11 -12.83
N ASN A 135 -2.66 -8.42 -11.61
CA ASN A 135 -3.06 -7.78 -10.36
C ASN A 135 -2.39 -6.44 -10.05
N PHE A 136 -1.59 -5.83 -10.94
CA PHE A 136 -0.78 -4.63 -10.65
C PHE A 136 -0.93 -3.46 -11.64
N GLN A 137 -1.94 -3.54 -12.52
CA GLN A 137 -2.28 -2.43 -13.40
C GLN A 137 -2.65 -1.17 -12.60
N GLY A 138 -2.17 -0.02 -13.09
CA GLY A 138 -2.46 1.30 -12.56
C GLY A 138 -1.78 1.64 -11.23
N LEU A 139 -0.79 0.89 -10.77
CA LEU A 139 -0.13 1.15 -9.49
C LEU A 139 0.55 2.53 -9.45
N PHE A 140 1.18 2.96 -10.53
CA PHE A 140 1.83 4.25 -10.71
C PHE A 140 0.94 5.27 -11.46
N SER A 141 -0.38 5.05 -11.60
CA SER A 141 -1.26 5.97 -12.34
C SER A 141 -1.31 7.39 -11.76
N GLU A 142 -1.00 7.51 -10.47
CA GLU A 142 -1.08 8.78 -9.72
C GLU A 142 0.10 9.71 -10.02
N ILE A 143 1.24 9.17 -10.45
CA ILE A 143 2.43 9.99 -10.71
C ILE A 143 2.37 10.61 -12.11
N ASN A 144 2.13 11.92 -12.16
CA ASN A 144 2.15 12.64 -13.43
C ASN A 144 3.57 13.15 -13.77
N LEU A 145 4.41 12.30 -14.35
CA LEU A 145 5.75 12.67 -14.82
C LEU A 145 5.76 13.76 -15.92
N ASN A 146 4.61 14.10 -16.49
CA ASN A 146 4.43 15.17 -17.48
C ASN A 146 3.87 16.48 -16.89
N SER A 147 3.77 16.57 -15.56
CA SER A 147 3.23 17.73 -14.86
C SER A 147 4.01 19.01 -15.17
N GLU A 148 3.30 20.10 -15.45
CA GLU A 148 3.91 21.43 -15.59
C GLU A 148 4.57 21.91 -14.29
N LYS A 149 4.19 21.32 -13.14
CA LYS A 149 4.82 21.59 -11.85
C LYS A 149 6.28 21.10 -11.78
N LEU A 150 6.65 20.13 -12.61
CA LEU A 150 8.04 19.66 -12.76
C LEU A 150 8.83 20.53 -13.73
N GLY A 151 8.16 21.16 -14.70
CA GLY A 151 8.78 21.99 -15.73
C GLY A 151 7.88 22.11 -16.96
N LYS A 152 8.08 23.17 -17.76
CA LYS A 152 7.29 23.40 -18.96
C LYS A 152 7.76 22.53 -20.12
N LYS A 153 9.08 22.44 -20.32
CA LYS A 153 9.69 21.64 -21.39
C LYS A 153 10.14 20.29 -20.87
N HIS A 154 10.38 19.36 -21.80
CA HIS A 154 10.88 18.02 -21.49
C HIS A 154 12.20 18.09 -20.71
N GLU A 155 13.12 18.94 -21.14
CA GLU A 155 14.45 19.09 -20.55
C GLU A 155 14.36 19.61 -19.11
N ASP A 156 13.44 20.56 -18.85
CA ASP A 156 13.21 21.11 -17.50
C ASP A 156 12.69 20.02 -16.55
N ARG A 157 11.72 19.23 -17.02
CA ARG A 157 11.14 18.11 -16.24
C ARG A 157 12.18 17.04 -15.95
N ASN A 158 12.96 16.67 -16.96
CA ASN A 158 14.03 15.68 -16.84
C ASN A 158 15.06 16.14 -15.80
N ALA A 159 15.58 17.37 -15.92
CA ALA A 159 16.55 17.91 -14.98
C ALA A 159 16.00 17.99 -13.54
N LYS A 160 14.72 18.38 -13.38
CA LYS A 160 14.06 18.40 -12.07
C LYS A 160 13.94 16.99 -11.47
N LEU A 161 13.58 15.99 -12.27
CA LEU A 161 13.52 14.59 -11.84
C LEU A 161 14.90 14.04 -11.50
N CYS A 162 15.94 14.33 -12.29
CA CYS A 162 17.32 13.96 -11.97
C CYS A 162 17.74 14.50 -10.60
N ASN A 163 17.42 15.77 -10.30
CA ASN A 163 17.71 16.36 -8.99
C ASN A 163 16.92 15.67 -7.87
N ILE A 164 15.62 15.44 -8.06
CA ILE A 164 14.78 14.78 -7.05
C ILE A 164 15.30 13.38 -6.74
N ILE A 165 15.50 12.55 -7.77
CA ILE A 165 15.95 11.17 -7.62
C ILE A 165 17.36 11.11 -7.02
N SER A 166 18.28 11.98 -7.44
CA SER A 166 19.63 12.04 -6.86
C SER A 166 19.59 12.35 -5.36
N LYS A 167 18.76 13.32 -4.95
CA LYS A 167 18.61 13.69 -3.54
C LYS A 167 17.96 12.60 -2.70
N ILE A 168 16.95 11.92 -3.26
CA ILE A 168 16.35 10.75 -2.62
C ILE A 168 17.41 9.66 -2.46
N ALA A 169 18.14 9.31 -3.53
CA ALA A 169 19.17 8.29 -3.51
C ALA A 169 20.29 8.60 -2.50
N GLU A 170 20.77 9.84 -2.44
CA GLU A 170 21.74 10.31 -1.43
C GLU A 170 21.17 10.18 -0.01
N GLY A 171 19.96 10.70 0.21
CA GLY A 171 19.35 10.76 1.53
C GLY A 171 19.01 9.40 2.13
N ILE A 172 18.89 8.37 1.30
CA ILE A 172 18.53 7.03 1.73
C ILE A 172 19.65 5.99 1.56
N ALA A 173 20.84 6.41 1.11
CA ALA A 173 21.97 5.54 0.80
C ALA A 173 22.44 4.72 2.02
N ASP A 174 22.48 5.35 3.19
CA ASP A 174 22.96 4.73 4.42
C ASP A 174 21.91 3.86 5.12
N PHE A 175 20.69 3.82 4.59
CA PHE A 175 19.59 3.09 5.20
C PHE A 175 19.46 1.69 4.59
N SER A 176 19.28 0.71 5.49
CA SER A 176 19.03 -0.67 5.11
C SER A 176 17.78 -0.76 4.23
N THR A 177 17.87 -1.63 3.22
CA THR A 177 16.80 -1.97 2.30
C THR A 177 15.97 -3.16 2.79
N ASP A 178 16.16 -3.56 4.05
CA ASP A 178 15.31 -4.55 4.71
C ASP A 178 13.83 -4.12 4.59
N SER A 179 12.95 -5.05 4.21
CA SER A 179 11.54 -4.79 3.96
C SER A 179 10.87 -4.10 5.13
N ASP A 180 11.24 -4.49 6.34
CA ASP A 180 10.66 -3.92 7.56
C ASP A 180 11.06 -2.43 7.69
N VAL A 181 12.30 -2.08 7.36
CA VAL A 181 12.83 -0.72 7.52
C VAL A 181 12.22 0.25 6.50
N LEU A 182 12.16 -0.16 5.24
CA LEU A 182 11.63 0.68 4.18
C LEU A 182 10.11 0.78 4.26
N GLY A 183 9.42 -0.30 4.64
CA GLY A 183 7.99 -0.32 4.96
C GLY A 183 7.64 0.64 6.09
N ASP A 184 8.34 0.56 7.22
CA ASP A 184 8.07 1.45 8.37
C ASP A 184 8.30 2.93 8.03
N ALA A 185 9.34 3.24 7.24
CA ALA A 185 9.57 4.60 6.75
C ALA A 185 8.48 5.08 5.80
N TYR A 186 7.93 4.17 5.00
CA TYR A 186 6.79 4.45 4.13
C TYR A 186 5.52 4.73 4.95
N GLU A 187 5.24 3.95 6.00
CA GLU A 187 4.12 4.23 6.92
C GLU A 187 4.28 5.57 7.63
N TYR A 188 5.49 5.91 8.06
CA TYR A 188 5.79 7.20 8.65
C TYR A 188 5.45 8.34 7.69
N LEU A 189 5.89 8.25 6.43
CA LEU A 189 5.57 9.26 5.42
C LEU A 189 4.07 9.38 5.18
N ILE A 190 3.33 8.26 5.07
CA ILE A 190 1.87 8.27 4.95
C ILE A 190 1.25 9.05 6.13
N GLY A 191 1.73 8.80 7.35
CA GLY A 191 1.28 9.50 8.56
C GLY A 191 1.55 11.01 8.53
N GLU A 192 2.75 11.42 8.11
CA GLU A 192 3.11 12.85 8.00
C GLU A 192 2.28 13.55 6.92
N PHE A 193 2.08 12.92 5.75
CA PHE A 193 1.20 13.46 4.71
C PHE A 193 -0.25 13.53 5.17
N ALA A 194 -0.73 12.54 5.93
CA ALA A 194 -2.07 12.57 6.52
C ALA A 194 -2.23 13.76 7.48
N ALA A 195 -1.25 13.96 8.38
CA ALA A 195 -1.24 15.06 9.33
C ALA A 195 -1.14 16.45 8.64
N GLY A 196 -0.36 16.55 7.57
CA GLY A 196 -0.17 17.78 6.81
C GLY A 196 -1.30 18.15 5.85
N SER A 197 -2.11 17.18 5.39
CA SER A 197 -3.12 17.38 4.34
C SER A 197 -4.36 18.18 4.77
N GLY A 198 -4.59 18.38 6.07
CA GLY A 198 -5.77 19.07 6.62
C GLY A 198 -7.12 18.39 6.32
N LYS A 199 -7.13 17.24 5.64
CA LYS A 199 -8.31 16.41 5.40
C LYS A 199 -8.68 15.68 6.70
N LYS A 200 -9.98 15.49 6.95
CA LYS A 200 -10.43 14.72 8.12
C LYS A 200 -9.99 13.26 7.94
N ALA A 201 -9.02 12.85 8.75
CA ALA A 201 -8.16 11.67 8.57
C ALA A 201 -8.84 10.28 8.50
N GLY A 202 -10.16 10.16 8.72
CA GLY A 202 -10.85 8.87 8.84
C GLY A 202 -10.60 7.93 7.65
N GLU A 203 -10.68 8.45 6.43
CA GLU A 203 -10.70 7.65 5.19
C GLU A 203 -9.30 7.29 4.66
N PHE A 204 -8.28 8.08 5.03
CA PHE A 204 -6.95 7.96 4.41
C PHE A 204 -5.96 7.17 5.27
N TYR A 205 -5.95 7.42 6.58
CA TYR A 205 -4.98 6.85 7.49
C TYR A 205 -5.53 6.81 8.92
N THR A 206 -5.41 5.64 9.56
CA THR A 206 -5.76 5.49 10.97
C THR A 206 -4.51 5.73 11.83
N PRO A 207 -4.49 6.77 12.70
CA PRO A 207 -3.36 7.05 13.59
C PRO A 207 -2.88 5.83 14.37
N GLN A 208 -1.56 5.69 14.52
CA GLN A 208 -0.94 4.48 15.08
C GLN A 208 -1.47 4.09 16.46
N GLN A 209 -1.78 5.07 17.32
CA GLN A 209 -2.34 4.81 18.65
C GLN A 209 -3.72 4.17 18.56
N LEU A 210 -4.58 4.62 17.65
CA LEU A 210 -5.91 4.04 17.42
C LEU A 210 -5.78 2.68 16.74
N SER A 211 -4.93 2.59 15.73
CA SER A 211 -4.63 1.34 15.03
C SER A 211 -4.17 0.25 16.00
N ASN A 212 -3.31 0.59 16.96
CA ASN A 212 -2.84 -0.32 18.01
C ASN A 212 -3.97 -0.83 18.89
N ILE A 213 -4.93 0.01 19.27
CA ILE A 213 -6.05 -0.43 20.11
C ILE A 213 -6.92 -1.43 19.32
N LEU A 214 -7.29 -1.09 18.08
CA LEU A 214 -8.13 -1.94 17.24
C LEU A 214 -7.47 -3.28 16.94
N SER A 215 -6.19 -3.26 16.57
CA SER A 215 -5.44 -4.48 16.25
C SER A 215 -5.22 -5.37 17.46
N GLU A 216 -4.97 -4.81 18.66
CA GLU A 216 -4.91 -5.58 19.89
C GLU A 216 -6.27 -6.24 20.19
N ILE A 217 -7.39 -5.53 20.06
CA ILE A 217 -8.73 -6.10 20.31
C ILE A 217 -9.01 -7.30 19.41
N VAL A 218 -8.83 -7.17 18.08
CA VAL A 218 -9.21 -8.24 17.14
C VAL A 218 -8.26 -9.45 17.15
N THR A 219 -7.09 -9.30 17.79
CA THR A 219 -6.12 -10.39 17.91
C THR A 219 -6.28 -11.20 19.19
N LEU A 220 -7.12 -10.76 20.14
CA LEU A 220 -7.45 -11.54 21.34
C LEU A 220 -8.44 -12.67 21.02
N ASP A 221 -8.43 -13.69 21.88
CA ASP A 221 -9.51 -14.66 21.91
C ASP A 221 -10.81 -13.99 22.40
N SER A 222 -11.87 -14.03 21.60
CA SER A 222 -13.14 -13.38 21.90
C SER A 222 -13.98 -14.14 22.93
N GLN A 223 -13.75 -15.45 23.08
CA GLN A 223 -14.46 -16.30 24.03
C GLN A 223 -13.78 -16.24 25.41
N ASP A 224 -12.44 -16.22 25.43
CA ASP A 224 -11.67 -16.04 26.65
C ASP A 224 -10.43 -15.15 26.43
N PRO A 225 -10.56 -13.81 26.55
CA PRO A 225 -9.45 -12.88 26.38
C PRO A 225 -8.26 -13.13 27.32
N THR A 226 -8.46 -13.86 28.43
CA THR A 226 -7.39 -14.16 29.39
C THR A 226 -6.39 -15.17 28.84
N THR A 227 -6.77 -15.93 27.80
CA THR A 227 -5.86 -16.83 27.06
C THR A 227 -4.84 -16.08 26.20
N GLY A 228 -5.04 -14.75 26.03
CA GLY A 228 -4.15 -13.88 25.29
C GLY A 228 -4.45 -13.83 23.80
N LYS A 229 -3.40 -13.56 23.01
CA LYS A 229 -3.53 -13.39 21.56
C LYS A 229 -3.74 -14.73 20.85
N LYS A 230 -4.67 -14.76 19.91
CA LYS A 230 -4.81 -15.82 18.90
C LYS A 230 -3.46 -15.99 18.19
N LYS A 231 -3.07 -17.22 17.88
CA LYS A 231 -1.82 -17.49 17.14
C LYS A 231 -1.94 -17.18 15.64
N LYS A 232 -3.17 -17.23 15.11
CA LYS A 232 -3.44 -17.06 13.69
C LYS A 232 -4.86 -16.56 13.46
N LEU A 233 -5.03 -15.72 12.44
CA LEU A 233 -6.31 -15.39 11.82
C LEU A 233 -6.29 -15.92 10.39
N ASN A 234 -7.31 -16.64 9.94
CA ASN A 234 -7.34 -17.16 8.58
C ASN A 234 -7.65 -16.05 7.58
N LYS A 235 -8.60 -15.17 7.91
CA LYS A 235 -9.04 -14.08 7.04
C LYS A 235 -9.30 -12.81 7.86
N VAL A 236 -8.80 -11.68 7.37
CA VAL A 236 -9.02 -10.35 7.97
C VAL A 236 -9.61 -9.43 6.90
N LEU A 237 -10.59 -8.61 7.27
CA LEU A 237 -11.23 -7.63 6.38
C LEU A 237 -11.12 -6.22 6.96
N ASP A 238 -10.82 -5.28 6.08
CA ASP A 238 -11.10 -3.86 6.28
C ASP A 238 -11.82 -3.31 5.05
N PHE A 239 -13.10 -2.98 5.21
CA PHE A 239 -13.95 -2.54 4.10
C PHE A 239 -13.83 -1.03 3.83
N ALA A 240 -12.99 -0.30 4.55
CA ALA A 240 -12.68 1.11 4.29
C ALA A 240 -11.21 1.32 4.63
N CYS A 241 -10.34 0.59 3.93
CA CYS A 241 -9.00 0.30 4.42
C CYS A 241 -8.04 1.48 4.33
N GLY A 242 -8.39 2.54 3.61
CA GLY A 242 -7.48 3.65 3.35
C GLY A 242 -6.16 3.14 2.80
N SER A 243 -5.06 3.63 3.35
CA SER A 243 -3.68 3.20 3.05
C SER A 243 -3.32 1.75 3.45
N GLY A 244 -4.25 0.98 4.02
CA GLY A 244 -4.01 -0.40 4.46
C GLY A 244 -3.20 -0.53 5.76
N SER A 245 -2.75 0.57 6.36
CA SER A 245 -1.95 0.57 7.60
C SER A 245 -2.64 -0.13 8.77
N LEU A 246 -3.97 -0.05 8.88
CA LEU A 246 -4.70 -0.75 9.94
C LEU A 246 -4.60 -2.27 9.79
N LEU A 247 -4.77 -2.78 8.56
CA LEU A 247 -4.60 -4.20 8.24
C LEU A 247 -3.17 -4.69 8.48
N LEU A 248 -2.17 -3.89 8.08
CA LEU A 248 -0.76 -4.20 8.33
C LEU A 248 -0.43 -4.24 9.82
N ASN A 249 -1.02 -3.35 10.62
CA ASN A 249 -0.83 -3.37 12.05
C ASN A 249 -1.41 -4.65 12.69
N VAL A 250 -2.57 -5.14 12.22
CA VAL A 250 -3.10 -6.47 12.64
C VAL A 250 -2.10 -7.58 12.30
N ARG A 251 -1.50 -7.55 11.11
CA ARG A 251 -0.44 -8.51 10.73
C ARG A 251 0.76 -8.42 11.67
N HIS A 252 1.22 -7.21 11.97
CA HIS A 252 2.35 -7.00 12.88
C HIS A 252 2.09 -7.57 14.28
N LYS A 253 0.86 -7.47 14.81
CA LYS A 253 0.50 -8.07 16.11
C LYS A 253 0.59 -9.60 16.15
N LEU A 254 0.45 -10.28 15.01
CA LEU A 254 0.48 -11.74 14.90
C LEU A 254 1.76 -12.29 14.26
N GLY A 255 2.61 -11.41 13.73
CA GLY A 255 3.81 -11.75 12.97
C GLY A 255 3.53 -12.07 11.49
N ALA A 256 4.60 -12.20 10.70
CA ALA A 256 4.54 -12.30 9.23
C ALA A 256 3.63 -13.43 8.69
N ASN A 257 3.52 -14.54 9.43
CA ASN A 257 2.70 -15.72 9.07
C ASN A 257 1.40 -15.84 9.89
N GLY A 258 1.06 -14.79 10.65
CA GLY A 258 -0.07 -14.78 11.56
C GLY A 258 -1.43 -14.59 10.88
N ILE A 259 -1.45 -14.15 9.62
CA ILE A 259 -2.67 -13.96 8.84
C ILE A 259 -2.62 -14.84 7.58
N GLY A 260 -3.71 -15.55 7.28
CA GLY A 260 -3.84 -16.37 6.08
C GLY A 260 -4.09 -15.55 4.82
N LYS A 261 -5.14 -14.70 4.81
CA LYS A 261 -5.43 -13.77 3.72
C LYS A 261 -6.01 -12.45 4.24
N ILE A 262 -5.55 -11.34 3.66
CA ILE A 262 -6.00 -9.98 3.95
C ILE A 262 -6.97 -9.52 2.84
N TYR A 263 -8.10 -8.95 3.24
CA TYR A 263 -9.07 -8.34 2.34
C TYR A 263 -9.21 -6.86 2.69
N GLY A 264 -9.11 -6.01 1.68
CA GLY A 264 -9.30 -4.57 1.81
C GLY A 264 -10.27 -4.03 0.76
N GLN A 265 -11.01 -2.98 1.09
CA GLN A 265 -11.79 -2.22 0.11
C GLN A 265 -11.55 -0.73 0.32
N GLU A 266 -11.30 -0.02 -0.77
CA GLU A 266 -11.09 1.42 -0.79
C GLU A 266 -11.76 2.05 -2.02
N SER A 267 -12.48 3.15 -1.81
CA SER A 267 -13.24 3.83 -2.87
C SER A 267 -12.40 4.83 -3.67
N ASN A 268 -11.35 5.38 -3.07
CA ASN A 268 -10.48 6.36 -3.69
C ASN A 268 -9.30 5.68 -4.39
N ILE A 269 -9.19 5.82 -5.72
CA ILE A 269 -8.15 5.17 -6.53
C ILE A 269 -6.71 5.44 -6.06
N THR A 270 -6.39 6.68 -5.67
CA THR A 270 -5.07 7.06 -5.17
C THR A 270 -4.74 6.30 -3.88
N THR A 271 -5.70 6.23 -2.97
CA THR A 271 -5.56 5.57 -1.67
C THR A 271 -5.58 4.04 -1.80
N TYR A 272 -6.34 3.51 -2.75
CA TYR A 272 -6.35 2.12 -3.15
C TYR A 272 -4.98 1.65 -3.65
N ASN A 273 -4.34 2.42 -4.55
CA ASN A 273 -3.01 2.12 -5.03
C ASN A 273 -1.95 2.23 -3.92
N LEU A 274 -2.12 3.22 -3.03
CA LEU A 274 -1.30 3.35 -1.84
C LEU A 274 -1.37 2.10 -0.96
N ALA A 275 -2.56 1.56 -0.70
CA ALA A 275 -2.74 0.34 0.08
C ALA A 275 -2.00 -0.86 -0.54
N ARG A 276 -2.09 -1.02 -1.86
CA ARG A 276 -1.42 -2.11 -2.59
C ARG A 276 0.10 -2.00 -2.51
N MET A 277 0.66 -0.81 -2.73
CA MET A 277 2.09 -0.57 -2.55
C MET A 277 2.51 -0.85 -1.11
N ASN A 278 1.72 -0.40 -0.13
CA ASN A 278 2.03 -0.54 1.29
C ASN A 278 2.07 -2.03 1.71
N MET A 279 1.12 -2.84 1.22
CA MET A 279 1.13 -4.30 1.44
C MET A 279 2.41 -4.95 0.94
N LEU A 280 2.82 -4.63 -0.30
CA LEU A 280 4.03 -5.17 -0.89
C LEU A 280 5.30 -4.75 -0.15
N LEU A 281 5.40 -3.48 0.25
CA LEU A 281 6.54 -2.93 1.02
C LEU A 281 6.75 -3.66 2.34
N HIS A 282 5.66 -4.09 2.99
CA HIS A 282 5.69 -4.87 4.22
C HIS A 282 5.82 -6.37 3.98
N GLY A 283 6.21 -6.78 2.77
CA GLY A 283 6.46 -8.17 2.41
C GLY A 283 5.22 -9.06 2.44
N VAL A 284 4.01 -8.48 2.31
CA VAL A 284 2.79 -9.27 2.08
C VAL A 284 2.77 -9.68 0.61
N LYS A 285 2.71 -10.98 0.33
CA LYS A 285 2.72 -11.47 -1.06
C LYS A 285 1.41 -11.12 -1.75
N ASP A 286 1.47 -10.95 -3.06
CA ASP A 286 0.29 -10.72 -3.92
C ASP A 286 -0.82 -11.77 -3.76
N SER A 287 -0.46 -13.00 -3.42
CA SER A 287 -1.40 -14.10 -3.13
C SER A 287 -2.01 -14.06 -1.72
N GLU A 288 -1.42 -13.28 -0.80
CA GLU A 288 -1.82 -13.17 0.62
C GLU A 288 -2.75 -11.98 0.88
N PHE A 289 -2.97 -11.09 -0.10
CA PHE A 289 -3.91 -9.98 0.03
C PHE A 289 -4.77 -9.76 -1.22
N GLU A 290 -5.92 -9.12 -1.04
CA GLU A 290 -6.78 -8.66 -2.12
C GLU A 290 -7.41 -7.33 -1.70
N ILE A 291 -7.00 -6.24 -2.36
CA ILE A 291 -7.62 -4.92 -2.18
C ILE A 291 -8.54 -4.68 -3.38
N TYR A 292 -9.78 -4.28 -3.13
CA TYR A 292 -10.77 -3.94 -4.15
C TYR A 292 -10.98 -2.43 -4.22
N HIS A 293 -11.03 -1.89 -5.44
CA HIS A 293 -11.36 -0.49 -5.69
C HIS A 293 -12.86 -0.34 -5.92
N GLY A 294 -13.58 0.20 -4.93
CA GLY A 294 -15.02 0.45 -5.06
C GLY A 294 -15.71 0.86 -3.77
N ASP A 295 -17.00 1.18 -3.86
CA ASP A 295 -17.80 1.65 -2.74
C ASP A 295 -18.42 0.48 -1.94
N SER A 296 -18.02 0.36 -0.68
CA SER A 296 -18.43 -0.71 0.23
C SER A 296 -19.93 -0.71 0.53
N LEU A 297 -20.61 0.44 0.43
CA LEU A 297 -22.06 0.50 0.62
C LEU A 297 -22.80 -0.02 -0.62
N ILE A 298 -22.26 0.17 -1.82
CA ILE A 298 -22.81 -0.37 -3.07
C ILE A 298 -22.62 -1.88 -3.18
N ASN A 299 -21.54 -2.44 -2.58
CA ASN A 299 -21.24 -3.88 -2.57
C ASN A 299 -21.12 -4.48 -3.97
N ASP A 300 -20.38 -3.80 -4.83
CA ASP A 300 -20.07 -4.21 -6.19
C ASP A 300 -18.93 -5.23 -6.25
N TRP A 301 -18.19 -5.43 -5.16
CA TRP A 301 -17.20 -6.49 -5.06
C TRP A 301 -17.88 -7.87 -5.07
N SER A 302 -17.71 -8.62 -6.16
CA SER A 302 -18.30 -9.94 -6.37
C SER A 302 -18.03 -10.93 -5.23
N LEU A 303 -16.87 -10.83 -4.57
CA LEU A 303 -16.51 -11.63 -3.40
C LEU A 303 -17.46 -11.39 -2.21
N LEU A 304 -17.83 -10.13 -1.98
CA LEU A 304 -18.69 -9.70 -0.88
C LEU A 304 -20.18 -9.76 -1.23
N ASN A 305 -20.51 -9.85 -2.52
CA ASN A 305 -21.87 -9.99 -3.04
C ASN A 305 -22.24 -11.44 -3.42
N GLU A 306 -21.49 -12.43 -2.91
CA GLU A 306 -21.82 -13.85 -3.13
C GLU A 306 -23.11 -14.23 -2.40
N MET A 307 -24.09 -14.68 -3.18
CA MET A 307 -25.43 -15.05 -2.72
C MET A 307 -25.50 -16.50 -2.22
N ASN A 308 -24.58 -17.37 -2.64
CA ASN A 308 -24.50 -18.73 -2.14
C ASN A 308 -23.93 -18.73 -0.70
N PRO A 309 -24.73 -19.12 0.31
CA PRO A 309 -24.29 -19.08 1.70
C PRO A 309 -23.03 -19.91 1.98
N ALA A 310 -22.81 -21.00 1.24
CA ALA A 310 -21.64 -21.87 1.40
C ALA A 310 -20.34 -21.26 0.84
N LYS A 311 -20.44 -20.24 -0.02
CA LYS A 311 -19.30 -19.55 -0.62
C LYS A 311 -19.08 -18.15 -0.07
N LYS A 312 -20.05 -17.66 0.71
CA LYS A 312 -20.02 -16.32 1.28
C LYS A 312 -18.76 -16.09 2.11
N LEU A 313 -18.12 -14.95 1.90
CA LEU A 313 -16.96 -14.60 2.69
C LEU A 313 -17.36 -14.46 4.17
N LYS A 314 -16.68 -15.22 5.02
CA LYS A 314 -16.68 -15.07 6.47
C LYS A 314 -15.26 -14.87 6.95
N VAL A 315 -15.05 -13.88 7.81
CA VAL A 315 -13.73 -13.46 8.27
C VAL A 315 -13.61 -13.54 9.79
N ASP A 316 -12.40 -13.81 10.26
CA ASP A 316 -12.10 -14.00 11.69
C ASP A 316 -11.87 -12.67 12.40
N ALA A 317 -11.48 -11.63 11.65
CA ALA A 317 -11.38 -10.28 12.15
C ALA A 317 -11.87 -9.25 11.13
N VAL A 318 -12.59 -8.25 11.63
CA VAL A 318 -12.94 -7.03 10.88
C VAL A 318 -12.36 -5.84 11.63
N VAL A 319 -11.55 -5.04 10.95
CA VAL A 319 -11.09 -3.74 11.46
C VAL A 319 -11.54 -2.66 10.49
N ALA A 320 -11.98 -1.51 10.98
CA ALA A 320 -12.38 -0.42 10.08
C ALA A 320 -12.34 0.95 10.76
N ASN A 321 -11.99 1.97 9.97
CA ASN A 321 -12.14 3.38 10.31
C ASN A 321 -12.86 4.09 9.16
N PRO A 322 -14.17 3.87 8.98
CA PRO A 322 -14.89 4.41 7.83
C PRO A 322 -15.05 5.94 7.88
N PRO A 323 -15.41 6.57 6.76
CA PRO A 323 -15.92 7.94 6.70
C PRO A 323 -16.95 8.28 7.81
N PHE A 324 -16.66 9.28 8.65
CA PHE A 324 -17.57 9.67 9.73
C PHE A 324 -18.74 10.51 9.22
N SER A 325 -19.96 10.14 9.62
CA SER A 325 -21.18 10.88 9.25
C SER A 325 -21.31 11.11 7.74
N TYR A 326 -20.89 10.11 6.96
CA TYR A 326 -20.98 10.12 5.50
C TYR A 326 -22.43 10.21 5.05
N ARG A 327 -22.71 11.13 4.12
CA ARG A 327 -24.02 11.24 3.49
C ARG A 327 -24.11 10.25 2.36
N TRP A 328 -25.19 9.49 2.32
CA TRP A 328 -25.37 8.41 1.35
C TRP A 328 -26.80 8.36 0.83
N GLU A 329 -27.00 7.62 -0.26
CA GLU A 329 -28.29 7.52 -0.95
C GLU A 329 -28.84 6.09 -0.91
N PRO A 330 -29.42 5.65 0.22
CA PRO A 330 -30.10 4.37 0.29
C PRO A 330 -31.30 4.33 -0.67
N ASN A 331 -31.50 3.17 -1.30
CA ASN A 331 -32.63 2.87 -2.16
C ASN A 331 -33.41 1.65 -1.63
N GLU A 332 -34.60 1.38 -2.18
CA GLU A 332 -35.45 0.26 -1.72
C GLU A 332 -34.80 -1.12 -1.94
N SER A 333 -33.92 -1.28 -2.94
CA SER A 333 -33.25 -2.56 -3.13
C SER A 333 -32.26 -2.87 -1.99
N LEU A 334 -31.66 -1.85 -1.39
CA LEU A 334 -30.76 -2.02 -0.25
C LEU A 334 -31.50 -2.49 1.01
N SER A 335 -32.80 -2.23 1.18
CA SER A 335 -33.53 -2.78 2.33
C SER A 335 -33.71 -4.30 2.25
N GLU A 336 -33.56 -4.90 1.07
CA GLU A 336 -33.61 -6.36 0.88
C GLU A 336 -32.22 -7.01 0.89
N ASP A 337 -31.14 -6.21 0.92
CA ASP A 337 -29.77 -6.68 1.03
C ASP A 337 -29.57 -7.42 2.35
N PHE A 338 -28.87 -8.55 2.34
CA PHE A 338 -28.62 -9.36 3.53
C PHE A 338 -27.92 -8.57 4.66
N ARG A 339 -27.17 -7.52 4.32
CA ARG A 339 -26.46 -6.66 5.29
C ARG A 339 -27.43 -5.83 6.12
N PHE A 340 -28.59 -5.47 5.55
CA PHE A 340 -29.49 -4.48 6.12
C PHE A 340 -30.89 -5.01 6.41
N LYS A 341 -31.34 -6.06 5.71
CA LYS A 341 -32.73 -6.57 5.76
C LYS A 341 -33.26 -6.86 7.16
N SER A 342 -32.42 -7.34 8.07
CA SER A 342 -32.81 -7.65 9.44
C SER A 342 -32.71 -6.48 10.42
N HIS A 343 -32.14 -5.35 9.99
CA HIS A 343 -31.79 -4.21 10.85
C HIS A 343 -32.32 -2.87 10.36
N GLY A 344 -32.84 -2.80 9.13
CA GLY A 344 -33.22 -1.55 8.48
C GLY A 344 -32.02 -0.78 7.90
N LEU A 345 -32.30 0.42 7.40
CA LEU A 345 -31.31 1.28 6.74
C LEU A 345 -30.94 2.46 7.62
N ALA A 346 -29.65 2.79 7.66
CA ALA A 346 -29.15 4.00 8.29
C ALA A 346 -29.74 5.27 7.64
N PRO A 347 -29.84 6.40 8.35
CA PRO A 347 -30.38 7.64 7.79
C PRO A 347 -29.47 8.19 6.68
N LYS A 348 -30.06 8.85 5.68
CA LYS A 348 -29.32 9.44 4.54
C LYS A 348 -28.21 10.43 4.97
N SER A 349 -28.41 11.08 6.11
CA SER A 349 -27.45 12.05 6.65
C SER A 349 -26.23 11.42 7.32
N ALA A 350 -26.24 10.12 7.61
CA ALA A 350 -25.20 9.43 8.37
C ALA A 350 -25.18 7.92 8.06
N ALA A 351 -24.17 7.47 7.32
CA ALA A 351 -23.98 6.06 6.96
C ALA A 351 -23.26 5.22 8.04
N ASP A 352 -23.00 5.77 9.24
CA ASP A 352 -22.18 5.13 10.27
C ASP A 352 -22.67 3.70 10.62
N PHE A 353 -23.99 3.51 10.80
CA PHE A 353 -24.58 2.18 11.03
C PHE A 353 -24.56 1.29 9.78
N ALA A 354 -24.63 1.86 8.57
CA ALA A 354 -24.54 1.07 7.35
C ALA A 354 -23.14 0.43 7.22
N PHE A 355 -22.08 1.17 7.58
CA PHE A 355 -20.73 0.62 7.68
C PHE A 355 -20.59 -0.43 8.78
N LEU A 356 -21.17 -0.20 9.97
CA LEU A 356 -21.18 -1.18 11.05
C LEU A 356 -21.83 -2.50 10.59
N LEU A 357 -23.02 -2.42 9.99
CA LEU A 357 -23.75 -3.59 9.50
C LEU A 357 -23.07 -4.27 8.32
N HIS A 358 -22.41 -3.50 7.44
CA HIS A 358 -21.58 -4.04 6.38
C HIS A 358 -20.50 -4.97 6.96
N GLY A 359 -19.68 -4.48 7.88
CA GLY A 359 -18.63 -5.29 8.52
C GLY A 359 -19.20 -6.49 9.27
N PHE A 360 -20.27 -6.27 10.04
CA PHE A 360 -20.93 -7.32 10.83
C PHE A 360 -21.44 -8.47 9.95
N GLY A 361 -21.98 -8.18 8.75
CA GLY A 361 -22.50 -9.19 7.83
C GLY A 361 -21.46 -10.24 7.39
N PHE A 362 -20.18 -9.88 7.38
CA PHE A 362 -19.07 -10.75 6.99
C PHE A 362 -18.34 -11.41 8.17
N LEU A 363 -18.71 -11.10 9.41
CA LEU A 363 -18.07 -11.70 10.59
C LEU A 363 -18.42 -13.18 10.70
N SER A 364 -17.42 -14.02 10.98
CA SER A 364 -17.63 -15.43 11.35
C SER A 364 -18.22 -15.55 12.77
N ASP A 365 -18.72 -16.73 13.13
CA ASP A 365 -19.38 -16.96 14.43
C ASP A 365 -18.44 -16.68 15.62
N GLU A 366 -17.14 -16.93 15.44
CA GLU A 366 -16.06 -16.68 16.41
C GLU A 366 -15.20 -15.45 16.05
N GLY A 367 -15.69 -14.65 15.12
CA GLY A 367 -15.00 -13.48 14.60
C GLY A 367 -15.06 -12.30 15.56
N THR A 368 -14.07 -11.41 15.49
CA THR A 368 -14.04 -10.17 16.28
C THR A 368 -14.01 -8.96 15.36
N MET A 369 -14.93 -8.02 15.57
CA MET A 369 -14.96 -6.75 14.85
C MET A 369 -14.58 -5.59 15.75
N ALA A 370 -13.66 -4.73 15.30
CA ALA A 370 -13.34 -3.47 15.96
C ALA A 370 -13.46 -2.32 14.94
N ILE A 371 -14.35 -1.36 15.20
CA ILE A 371 -14.68 -0.27 14.29
C ILE A 371 -14.63 1.08 15.03
N ILE A 372 -14.10 2.11 14.37
CA ILE A 372 -14.12 3.49 14.88
C ILE A 372 -15.32 4.21 14.30
N LEU A 373 -16.19 4.75 15.17
CA LEU A 373 -17.36 5.52 14.77
C LEU A 373 -17.49 6.78 15.64
N PRO A 374 -18.12 7.86 15.15
CA PRO A 374 -18.45 9.00 15.98
C PRO A 374 -19.46 8.61 17.06
N HIS A 375 -19.34 9.24 18.22
CA HIS A 375 -20.22 9.04 19.39
C HIS A 375 -21.72 8.99 19.07
N GLY A 376 -22.18 9.73 18.05
CA GLY A 376 -23.59 9.81 17.66
C GLY A 376 -24.28 8.46 17.48
N VAL A 377 -23.57 7.42 17.03
CA VAL A 377 -24.15 6.07 16.86
C VAL A 377 -24.69 5.45 18.16
N LEU A 378 -24.24 5.92 19.32
CA LEU A 378 -24.67 5.42 20.62
C LEU A 378 -25.95 6.09 21.14
N PHE A 379 -26.35 7.25 20.60
CA PHE A 379 -27.42 8.07 21.18
C PHE A 379 -28.38 8.70 20.17
N ARG A 380 -28.09 8.65 18.86
CA ARG A 380 -29.04 9.15 17.85
C ARG A 380 -30.31 8.29 17.86
N GLY A 381 -31.46 8.95 17.91
CA GLY A 381 -32.78 8.31 17.87
C GLY A 381 -33.29 8.08 16.45
N GLY A 382 -34.54 7.64 16.31
CA GLY A 382 -35.18 7.47 15.01
C GLY A 382 -34.77 6.17 14.33
N ALA A 383 -34.30 6.24 13.09
CA ALA A 383 -33.90 5.06 12.32
C ALA A 383 -32.76 4.29 12.98
N GLU A 384 -31.82 4.97 13.64
CA GLU A 384 -30.66 4.35 14.31
C GLU A 384 -31.02 3.70 15.67
N SER A 385 -32.21 3.97 16.22
CA SER A 385 -32.69 3.38 17.48
C SER A 385 -33.57 2.15 17.32
N ARG A 386 -33.94 1.82 16.08
CA ARG A 386 -34.79 0.68 15.72
C ARG A 386 -33.91 -0.43 15.20
#